data_AF-A0A1V5GA48-F1
#
_entry.id   AF-A0A1V5GA48-F1
#
_cell.length_a   1.000
_cell.length_b   1.000
_cell.length_c   1.000
_cell.angle_alpha   90.00
_cell.angle_beta   90.00
_cell.angle_gamma   90.00
#
_symmetry.space_group_name_H-M   'P 1'
#
loop_
_entity.id
_entity.type
_entity.pdbx_description
1 polymer ?
#
loop_
_entity_poly.entity_id
_entity_poly.type
_entity_poly.pdbx_seq_one_letter_code
_entity_poly.pdbx_strand_id
1 'polypeptide(L)'
;MSLIVTLLGFFIIKFVLQFPFYYKNWKRAALLVLLTSLTVAPLITMLYHETETDFLFVYVAMILFDAVVLYFLLLPNIWKAALASFIANTIVIVYFYLGNG
;
A
#
# COMPACT_ATOMS: atom_id res chain seq x y z
N MET A 1 11.24 -10.17 -10.39
CA MET A 1 9.80 -10.48 -10.22
C MET A 1 9.00 -9.61 -11.18
N SER A 2 7.95 -10.10 -11.85
CA SER A 2 7.18 -9.26 -12.78
C SER A 2 6.30 -8.26 -12.02
N LEU A 3 6.09 -7.06 -12.58
CA LEU A 3 5.27 -6.00 -11.98
C LEU A 3 3.85 -6.48 -11.62
N ILE A 4 3.29 -7.38 -12.43
CA ILE A 4 1.98 -8.00 -12.20
C ILE A 4 1.97 -8.87 -10.93
N VAL A 5 3.03 -9.68 -10.72
CA VAL A 5 3.14 -10.53 -9.53
C VAL A 5 3.30 -9.66 -8.28
N THR A 6 4.07 -8.58 -8.36
CA THR A 6 4.23 -7.60 -7.27
C THR A 6 2.93 -6.88 -6.94
N LEU A 7 2.20 -6.42 -7.96
CA LEU A 7 0.87 -5.82 -7.81
C LEU A 7 -0.12 -6.75 -7.12
N LEU A 8 -0.19 -8.01 -7.57
CA LEU A 8 -1.09 -9.01 -6.99
C LEU A 8 -0.69 -9.36 -5.55
N GLY A 9 0.60 -9.47 -5.25
CA GLY A 9 1.09 -9.70 -3.90
C GLY A 9 0.68 -8.57 -2.94
N PHE A 10 0.90 -7.32 -3.34
CA PHE A 10 0.50 -6.15 -2.56
C PHE A 10 -1.01 -6.05 -2.38
N PHE A 11 -1.76 -6.36 -3.45
CA PHE A 11 -3.20 -6.41 -3.40
C PHE A 11 -3.69 -7.44 -2.37
N ILE A 12 -3.19 -8.68 -2.41
CA ILE A 12 -3.62 -9.73 -1.49
C ILE A 12 -3.30 -9.36 -0.05
N ILE A 13 -2.08 -8.88 0.23
CA ILE A 13 -1.65 -8.52 1.59
C ILE A 13 -2.51 -7.39 2.15
N LYS A 14 -2.63 -6.29 1.41
CA LYS A 14 -3.42 -5.13 1.85
C LYS A 14 -4.90 -5.51 2.00
N PHE A 15 -5.43 -6.37 1.12
CA PHE A 15 -6.81 -6.83 1.21
C PHE A 15 -7.04 -7.68 2.47
N VAL A 16 -6.18 -8.67 2.75
CA VAL A 16 -6.29 -9.51 3.95
C VAL A 16 -6.19 -8.68 5.23
N LEU A 17 -5.28 -7.69 5.27
CA LEU A 17 -5.14 -6.80 6.42
C LEU A 17 -6.37 -5.92 6.67
N GLN A 18 -6.99 -5.42 5.61
CA GLN A 18 -8.07 -4.44 5.72
C GLN A 18 -9.47 -5.07 5.74
N PHE A 19 -9.63 -6.28 5.20
CA PHE A 19 -10.91 -6.96 5.07
C PHE A 19 -11.69 -7.09 6.40
N PRO A 20 -11.07 -7.47 7.53
CA PRO A 20 -11.80 -7.59 8.81
C PRO A 20 -12.42 -6.27 9.27
N PHE A 21 -11.75 -5.15 8.99
CA PHE A 21 -12.17 -3.82 9.42
C PHE A 21 -13.25 -3.22 8.53
N TYR A 22 -13.30 -3.61 7.25
CA TYR A 22 -14.18 -3.01 6.25
C TYR A 22 -15.07 -4.02 5.52
N TYR A 23 -15.34 -5.19 6.12
CA TYR A 23 -16.10 -6.28 5.49
C TYR A 23 -17.49 -5.83 5.00
N LYS A 24 -18.18 -4.95 5.74
CA LYS A 24 -19.48 -4.40 5.34
C LYS A 24 -19.41 -3.54 4.07
N ASN A 25 -18.24 -2.95 3.81
CA ASN A 25 -17.95 -2.09 2.67
C ASN A 25 -16.91 -2.74 1.73
N TRP A 26 -16.96 -4.06 1.58
CA TRP A 26 -15.94 -4.85 0.88
C TRP A 26 -15.61 -4.33 -0.52
N LYS A 27 -16.57 -3.77 -1.26
CA LYS A 27 -16.35 -3.16 -2.58
C LYS A 27 -15.44 -1.94 -2.51
N ARG A 28 -15.65 -1.06 -1.52
CA ARG A 28 -14.81 0.13 -1.29
C ARG A 28 -13.43 -0.27 -0.77
N ALA A 29 -13.36 -1.30 0.07
CA ALA A 29 -12.11 -1.88 0.52
C ALA A 29 -11.28 -2.47 -0.63
N ALA A 30 -11.91 -3.25 -1.51
CA ALA A 30 -11.24 -3.79 -2.70
C ALA A 30 -10.74 -2.68 -3.63
N LEU A 31 -11.56 -1.64 -3.86
CA LEU A 31 -11.15 -0.49 -4.67
C LEU A 31 -9.97 0.26 -4.05
N LEU A 32 -10.00 0.49 -2.73
CA LEU A 32 -8.90 1.12 -2.02
C LEU A 32 -7.61 0.31 -2.18
N VAL A 33 -7.69 -0.99 -1.94
CA VAL A 33 -6.52 -1.88 -2.04
C VAL A 33 -5.98 -1.92 -3.47
N LEU A 34 -6.85 -1.90 -4.47
CA LEU A 34 -6.45 -1.81 -5.87
C LEU A 34 -5.70 -0.51 -6.18
N LEU A 35 -6.29 0.64 -5.82
CA LEU A 35 -5.70 1.95 -6.09
C LEU A 35 -4.34 2.09 -5.40
N THR A 36 -4.29 1.77 -4.11
CA THR A 36 -3.07 1.84 -3.32
C THR A 36 -1.99 0.90 -3.85
N SER A 37 -2.32 -0.32 -4.25
CA SER A 37 -1.35 -1.27 -4.83
C SER A 37 -0.82 -0.81 -6.19
N LEU A 38 -1.67 -0.23 -7.04
CA LEU A 38 -1.29 0.33 -8.34
C LEU A 38 -0.26 1.46 -8.23
N THR A 39 -0.34 2.28 -7.18
CA THR A 39 0.68 3.31 -6.88
C THR A 39 1.93 2.74 -6.22
N VAL A 40 1.78 1.79 -5.30
CA VAL A 40 2.90 1.28 -4.50
C VAL A 40 3.84 0.38 -5.30
N ALA A 41 3.31 -0.45 -6.21
CA ALA A 41 4.14 -1.34 -7.04
C ALA A 41 5.19 -0.59 -7.88
N PRO A 42 4.85 0.43 -8.69
CA PRO A 42 5.85 1.17 -9.45
C PRO A 42 6.81 1.96 -8.55
N LEU A 43 6.35 2.54 -7.44
CA LEU A 43 7.20 3.27 -6.49
C LEU A 43 8.28 2.38 -5.86
N ILE A 44 7.90 1.18 -5.40
CA ILE A 44 8.85 0.21 -4.85
C ILE A 44 9.77 -0.35 -5.94
N THR A 45 9.25 -0.56 -7.16
CA THR A 45 10.07 -1.04 -8.29
C THR A 45 11.11 -0.01 -8.72
N MET A 46 10.75 1.29 -8.74
CA MET A 46 11.69 2.40 -8.98
C MET A 46 12.79 2.45 -7.91
N LEU A 47 12.43 2.17 -6.66
CA LEU A 47 13.38 2.12 -5.56
C LEU A 47 14.39 0.97 -5.69
N TYR A 48 13.95 -0.16 -6.26
CA TYR A 48 14.76 -1.37 -6.37
C TYR A 48 15.66 -1.36 -7.62
N HIS A 49 15.22 -0.73 -8.72
CA HIS A 49 15.93 -0.88 -9.99
C HIS A 49 16.97 0.22 -10.28
N GLU A 50 16.67 1.51 -10.30
CA GLU A 50 17.66 2.47 -10.87
C GLU A 50 17.51 3.93 -10.44
N THR A 51 17.30 4.22 -9.15
CA THR A 51 17.32 5.63 -8.73
C THR A 51 18.05 5.85 -7.41
N GLU A 52 18.87 6.90 -7.33
CA GLU A 52 19.41 7.48 -6.09
C GLU A 52 18.30 8.08 -5.19
N THR A 53 17.06 7.60 -5.33
CA THR A 53 15.91 8.11 -4.59
C THR A 53 15.96 7.58 -3.17
N ASP A 54 15.89 8.49 -2.21
CA ASP A 54 15.87 8.16 -0.79
C ASP A 54 14.68 7.23 -0.46
N PHE A 55 14.96 6.09 0.16
CA PHE A 55 13.97 5.15 0.70
C PHE A 55 12.92 5.87 1.55
N LEU A 56 13.36 6.81 2.40
CA LEU A 56 12.48 7.55 3.29
C LEU A 56 11.51 8.41 2.52
N PHE A 57 11.94 9.02 1.42
CA PHE A 57 11.08 9.84 0.56
C PHE A 57 9.97 9.02 -0.08
N VAL A 58 10.32 7.89 -0.70
CA VAL A 58 9.33 7.00 -1.34
C VAL A 58 8.38 6.41 -0.32
N TYR A 59 8.88 6.01 0.85
CA TYR A 59 8.04 5.47 1.91
C TYR A 59 7.04 6.50 2.45
N VAL A 60 7.46 7.74 2.67
CA VAL A 60 6.57 8.84 3.07
C VAL A 60 5.51 9.10 1.99
N ALA A 61 5.91 9.13 0.70
CA ALA A 61 4.98 9.32 -0.41
C ALA A 61 3.91 8.21 -0.47
N MET A 62 4.30 6.95 -0.26
CA MET A 62 3.37 5.82 -0.19
C MET A 62 2.36 5.97 0.95
N ILE A 63 2.81 6.36 2.15
CA ILE A 63 1.95 6.56 3.31
C ILE A 63 0.95 7.68 3.05
N LEU A 64 1.41 8.82 2.52
CA LEU A 64 0.56 9.98 2.22
C LEU A 64 -0.50 9.63 1.19
N PHE A 65 -0.12 8.96 0.08
CA PHE A 65 -1.07 8.56 -0.95
C PHE A 65 -2.13 7.61 -0.39
N ASP A 66 -1.71 6.55 0.31
CA ASP A 66 -2.64 5.61 0.92
C ASP A 66 -3.57 6.28 1.94
N ALA A 67 -3.04 7.21 2.76
CA ALA A 67 -3.83 7.93 3.75
C ALA A 67 -4.91 8.80 3.10
N VAL A 68 -4.59 9.46 1.98
CA VAL A 68 -5.56 10.25 1.22
C VAL A 68 -6.65 9.35 0.64
N VAL A 69 -6.27 8.23 0.00
CA VAL A 69 -7.23 7.29 -0.59
C VAL A 69 -8.13 6.68 0.50
N LEU A 70 -7.56 6.32 1.65
CA LEU A 70 -8.29 5.80 2.81
C LEU A 70 -9.23 6.82 3.43
N TYR A 71 -8.80 8.08 3.51
CA TYR A 71 -9.62 9.18 3.98
C TYR A 71 -10.89 9.35 3.14
N PHE A 72 -10.76 9.34 1.81
CA PHE A 72 -11.89 9.54 0.92
C PHE A 72 -12.83 8.33 0.82
N LEU A 73 -12.30 7.10 0.85
CA LEU A 73 -13.12 5.91 0.55
C LEU A 73 -13.78 5.27 1.77
N LEU A 74 -13.12 5.28 2.92
CA LEU A 74 -13.53 4.42 4.04
C LEU A 74 -13.48 5.08 5.41
N LEU A 75 -12.51 5.97 5.66
CA LEU A 75 -12.23 6.46 7.01
C LEU A 75 -12.00 7.98 7.01
N PRO A 76 -13.05 8.80 7.20
CA PRO A 76 -12.97 10.27 7.16
C PRO A 76 -12.31 10.85 8.42
N ASN A 77 -11.16 10.31 8.82
CA ASN A 77 -10.31 10.76 9.90
C ASN A 77 -8.85 10.58 9.43
N ILE A 78 -8.20 11.70 9.11
CA ILE A 78 -6.86 11.69 8.51
C ILE A 78 -5.80 11.08 9.44
N TRP A 79 -5.93 11.23 10.76
CA TRP A 79 -4.97 10.69 11.73
C TRP A 79 -5.04 9.17 11.78
N LYS A 80 -6.25 8.61 11.84
CA LYS A 80 -6.44 7.15 11.80
C LYS A 80 -6.07 6.59 10.42
N ALA A 81 -6.34 7.35 9.35
CA ALA A 81 -5.96 6.96 8.01
C ALA A 81 -4.44 6.90 7.84
N ALA A 82 -3.71 7.91 8.30
CA ALA A 82 -2.25 7.94 8.29
C ALA A 82 -1.65 6.76 9.07
N LEU A 83 -2.18 6.45 10.25
CA LEU A 83 -1.73 5.31 11.06
C LEU A 83 -1.97 3.97 10.36
N ALA A 84 -3.16 3.77 9.79
CA ALA A 84 -3.49 2.55 9.06
C ALA A 84 -2.63 2.38 7.80
N SER A 85 -2.39 3.48 7.08
CA SER A 85 -1.51 3.52 5.92
C SER A 85 -0.05 3.24 6.28
N PHE A 86 0.44 3.75 7.41
CA PHE A 86 1.77 3.42 7.92
C PHE A 86 1.90 1.91 8.14
N ILE A 87 1.00 1.31 8.93
CA ILE A 87 1.04 -0.13 9.25
C ILE A 87 0.97 -0.98 7.97
N ALA A 88 0.03 -0.69 7.08
CA ALA A 88 -0.15 -1.44 5.84
C ALA A 88 1.09 -1.37 4.93
N ASN A 89 1.68 -0.18 4.77
CA ASN A 89 2.86 -0.03 3.92
C ASN A 89 4.13 -0.61 4.57
N THR A 90 4.27 -0.59 5.90
CA THR A 90 5.36 -1.30 6.59
C THR A 90 5.32 -2.80 6.29
N ILE A 91 4.14 -3.43 6.43
CA ILE A 91 4.00 -4.87 6.18
C ILE A 91 4.31 -5.21 4.73
N VAL A 92 3.84 -4.38 3.79
CA VAL A 92 4.10 -4.55 2.36
C VAL A 92 5.59 -4.44 2.03
N ILE A 93 6.29 -3.49 2.62
CA ILE A 93 7.74 -3.33 2.44
C ILE A 93 8.50 -4.51 3.03
N VAL A 94 8.16 -4.94 4.24
CA VAL A 94 8.78 -6.12 4.87
C VAL A 94 8.57 -7.36 4.01
N TYR A 95 7.35 -7.58 3.51
CA TYR A 95 7.06 -8.67 2.57
C TYR A 95 7.90 -8.55 1.29
N PHE A 96 8.01 -7.35 0.72
CA PHE A 96 8.78 -7.13 -0.50
C PHE A 96 10.27 -7.44 -0.31
N TYR A 97 10.87 -6.99 0.80
CA TYR A 97 12.28 -7.29 1.11
C TYR A 97 12.52 -8.76 1.46
N LEU A 98 11.60 -9.42 2.15
CA LEU A 98 11.72 -10.85 2.47
C LEU A 98 11.45 -11.77 1.27
N GLY A 99 10.61 -11.35 0.32
CA GLY A 99 10.22 -12.13 -0.85
C GLY A 99 11.07 -11.93 -2.10
N ASN A 100 11.86 -10.84 -2.17
CA ASN A 100 12.84 -10.58 -3.24
C ASN A 100 14.30 -10.62 -2.74
N GLY A 101 14.53 -11.13 -1.52
CA GLY A 101 15.87 -11.48 -1.01
C GLY A 101 16.37 -12.80 -1.57
#